data_AF-A0ABD0YH58-F1
#
_entry.id   AF-A0ABD0YH58-F1
#
_cell.length_a   1.000
_cell.length_b   1.000
_cell.length_c   1.000
_cell.angle_alpha   90.00
_cell.angle_beta   90.00
_cell.angle_gamma   90.00
#
_symmetry.space_group_name_H-M   'P 1'
#
loop_
_entity.id
_entity.type
_entity.pdbx_description
1 polymer ?
#
loop_
_entity_poly.entity_id
_entity_poly.type
_entity_poly.pdbx_seq_one_letter_code
_entity_poly.pdbx_strand_id
1 'polypeptide(L)'
;QTADEYREEYDSRRGNEYSRFHGYTYDGVWAVALAIQHVAHRIRHFRKNQTVVDFKYRDPLWERLFLEALRNTSFEGVTGPVRFYDNERKASILLKQFQNGTEVKVGEFNGISQELDLSRGQSIRWPDGRGPPKDRTHQLIEHSHVNIAIYSSLAIAASLGIIMAAVFLAVNIKFRNQRYIKMSSPHLNNLIIIGCMLTYSSVIFLGLDSRLTSIQTFPYVCTARAWILMAGFSLAYGAMFSKTWRVHSIFTDVKLNKKVIKDYQLFMVVGVLLVIDFGIMITWQITDPFFRSTKLMEPYPLPNSEDVIIYPENEYCKSHHMNIFVGIIYAYKGLLMIFGAFLAWETRHVSIPALNDSKYVGMSVYNVVLMCIMGAAVSFVLSDQQNASFLLISVFILFCATITLWLVFVPKLVELRRNPQGVIDKRVRATLRPMSKGRPDGSELEERVREAKGANQRWRKLLLDKDAELQALVNLLGQDDKCQQPPPLSQEVAQLKREPATETTEISSVCSNNSSHDGEYVNLVEAPIQK
;
A
#
# COMPACT_ATOMS: atom_id res chain seq x y z
N GLN A 1 25.77 29.94 -76.64
CA GLN A 1 26.81 29.48 -75.72
C GLN A 1 26.11 28.72 -74.62
N THR A 2 26.50 27.47 -74.35
CA THR A 2 25.99 26.71 -73.19
C THR A 2 26.68 27.17 -71.91
N ALA A 3 26.12 26.79 -70.74
CA ALA A 3 26.73 27.13 -69.45
C ALA A 3 28.11 26.47 -69.28
N ASP A 4 28.31 25.27 -69.86
CA ASP A 4 29.57 24.54 -69.84
C ASP A 4 30.61 25.19 -70.77
N GLU A 5 30.25 25.57 -72.01
CA GLU A 5 31.12 26.35 -72.92
C GLU A 5 31.57 27.68 -72.28
N TYR A 6 30.65 28.39 -71.62
CA TYR A 6 30.97 29.61 -70.89
C TYR A 6 31.94 29.35 -69.72
N ARG A 7 31.76 28.22 -69.03
CA ARG A 7 32.64 27.83 -67.92
C ARG A 7 34.05 27.49 -68.40
N GLU A 8 34.18 26.69 -69.46
CA GLU A 8 35.48 26.39 -70.08
C GLU A 8 36.20 27.67 -70.54
N GLU A 9 35.47 28.59 -71.16
CA GLU A 9 36.03 29.88 -71.57
C GLU A 9 36.45 30.74 -70.36
N TYR A 10 35.65 30.81 -69.30
CA TYR A 10 36.00 31.50 -68.06
C TYR A 10 37.22 30.88 -67.37
N ASP A 11 37.25 29.55 -67.23
CA ASP A 11 38.37 28.79 -66.67
C ASP A 11 39.66 29.01 -67.47
N SER A 12 39.59 29.13 -68.81
CA SER A 12 40.75 29.44 -69.67
C SER A 12 41.30 30.87 -69.52
N ARG A 13 40.45 31.84 -69.14
CA ARG A 13 40.78 33.28 -69.13
C ARG A 13 41.10 33.84 -67.74
N ARG A 14 40.66 33.18 -66.65
CA ARG A 14 40.75 33.73 -65.27
C ARG A 14 42.11 33.60 -64.58
N GLY A 15 43.02 32.80 -65.14
CA GLY A 15 44.29 32.47 -64.47
C GLY A 15 44.04 31.75 -63.13
N ASN A 16 44.73 32.20 -62.08
CA ASN A 16 44.66 31.55 -60.76
C ASN A 16 43.47 31.99 -59.90
N GLU A 17 42.77 33.07 -60.23
CA GLU A 17 41.66 33.59 -59.42
C GLU A 17 40.34 32.89 -59.75
N TYR A 18 39.51 32.67 -58.73
CA TYR A 18 38.16 32.14 -58.89
C TYR A 18 37.17 32.99 -58.09
N SER A 19 36.12 33.47 -58.76
CA SER A 19 35.04 34.22 -58.11
C SER A 19 33.69 33.60 -58.43
N ARG A 20 33.00 33.08 -57.41
CA ARG A 20 31.64 32.50 -57.53
C ARG A 20 30.58 33.43 -58.15
N PHE A 21 30.91 34.71 -58.34
CA PHE A 21 30.03 35.74 -58.90
C PHE A 21 30.24 35.98 -60.41
N HIS A 22 31.14 35.23 -61.08
CA HIS A 22 31.45 35.42 -62.50
C HIS A 22 30.21 35.35 -63.40
N GLY A 23 29.37 34.31 -63.24
CA GLY A 23 28.15 34.13 -64.04
C GLY A 23 27.10 35.21 -63.80
N TYR A 24 26.90 35.61 -62.53
CA TYR A 24 25.99 36.72 -62.18
C TYR A 24 26.42 38.05 -62.80
N THR A 25 27.74 38.29 -62.90
CA THR A 25 28.30 39.49 -63.53
C THR A 25 28.07 39.46 -65.05
N TYR A 26 28.30 38.31 -65.69
CA TYR A 26 28.04 38.10 -67.11
C TYR A 26 26.56 38.35 -67.46
N ASP A 27 25.64 37.72 -66.73
CA ASP A 27 24.20 37.91 -66.92
C ASP A 27 23.75 39.35 -66.60
N GLY A 28 24.40 40.02 -65.64
CA GLY A 28 24.15 41.43 -65.33
C GLY A 28 24.49 42.37 -66.49
N VAL A 29 25.62 42.14 -67.18
CA VAL A 29 26.00 42.93 -68.37
C VAL A 29 25.00 42.70 -69.52
N TRP A 30 24.56 41.46 -69.74
CA TRP A 30 23.52 41.15 -70.72
C TRP A 30 22.18 41.81 -70.40
N ALA A 31 21.74 41.79 -69.14
CA ALA A 31 20.52 42.47 -68.72
C ALA A 31 20.57 43.99 -68.99
N VAL A 32 21.72 44.64 -68.73
CA VAL A 32 21.93 46.06 -69.04
C VAL A 32 21.91 46.31 -70.55
N ALA A 33 22.59 45.47 -71.35
CA ALA A 33 22.61 45.61 -72.81
C ALA A 33 21.21 45.48 -73.44
N LEU A 34 20.43 44.49 -72.99
CA LEU A 34 19.04 44.29 -73.44
C LEU A 34 18.12 45.45 -73.01
N ALA A 35 18.28 45.97 -71.79
CA ALA A 35 17.53 47.13 -71.33
C ALA A 35 17.87 48.39 -72.15
N ILE A 36 19.15 48.64 -72.45
CA ILE A 36 19.58 49.74 -73.34
C ILE A 36 18.99 49.57 -74.74
N GLN A 37 18.99 48.37 -75.30
CA GLN A 37 18.39 48.08 -76.61
C GLN A 37 16.87 48.37 -76.63
N HIS A 38 16.15 47.97 -75.58
CA HIS A 38 14.72 48.26 -75.43
C HIS A 38 14.45 49.76 -75.36
N VAL A 39 15.24 50.50 -74.56
CA VAL A 39 15.15 51.97 -74.47
C VAL A 39 15.50 52.64 -75.81
N ALA A 40 16.50 52.14 -76.54
CA ALA A 40 16.88 52.68 -77.85
C ALA A 40 15.77 52.60 -78.90
N HIS A 41 14.98 51.52 -78.86
CA HIS A 41 13.78 51.39 -79.69
C HIS A 41 12.66 52.30 -79.18
N ARG A 42 12.41 52.29 -77.87
CA ARG A 42 11.25 52.95 -77.25
C ARG A 42 11.33 54.47 -77.18
N ILE A 43 12.53 55.06 -77.03
CA ILE A 43 12.69 56.52 -76.97
C ILE A 43 12.16 57.21 -78.23
N ARG A 44 12.34 56.59 -79.40
CA ARG A 44 11.90 57.13 -80.70
C ARG A 44 10.39 57.34 -80.79
N HIS A 45 9.59 56.58 -80.02
CA HIS A 45 8.14 56.77 -79.95
C HIS A 45 7.75 58.03 -79.16
N PHE A 46 8.49 58.37 -78.09
CA PHE A 46 8.21 59.54 -77.25
C PHE A 46 8.91 60.81 -77.76
N ARG A 47 10.12 60.69 -78.31
CA ARG A 47 10.96 61.78 -78.79
C ARG A 47 11.64 61.36 -80.10
N LYS A 48 10.97 61.59 -81.22
CA LYS A 48 11.40 61.15 -82.58
C LYS A 48 12.84 61.54 -82.96
N ASN A 49 13.33 62.66 -82.44
CA ASN A 49 14.65 63.22 -82.76
C ASN A 49 15.71 62.92 -81.67
N GLN A 50 15.43 62.02 -80.72
CA GLN A 50 16.40 61.63 -79.69
C GLN A 50 16.78 60.14 -79.78
N THR A 51 18.02 59.88 -79.39
CA THR A 51 18.65 58.57 -79.29
C THR A 51 19.16 58.34 -77.87
N VAL A 52 19.68 57.15 -77.57
CA VAL A 52 20.29 56.85 -76.24
C VAL A 52 21.49 57.75 -75.94
N VAL A 53 22.16 58.29 -76.96
CA VAL A 53 23.30 59.23 -76.80
C VAL A 53 22.83 60.55 -76.17
N ASP A 54 21.57 60.92 -76.36
CA ASP A 54 20.96 62.15 -75.82
C ASP A 54 20.48 62.01 -74.35
N PHE A 55 21.03 61.03 -73.62
CA PHE A 55 20.69 60.77 -72.22
C PHE A 55 20.95 61.99 -71.32
N LYS A 56 20.03 62.23 -70.38
CA LYS A 56 20.14 63.31 -69.39
C LYS A 56 19.81 62.79 -68.00
N TYR A 57 20.72 63.04 -67.05
CA TYR A 57 20.45 62.85 -65.62
C TYR A 57 19.27 63.73 -65.17
N ARG A 58 18.48 63.22 -64.20
CA ARG A 58 17.30 63.89 -63.62
C ARG A 58 16.12 64.15 -64.60
N ASP A 59 16.06 63.46 -65.74
CA ASP A 59 14.87 63.44 -66.60
C ASP A 59 13.96 62.26 -66.20
N PRO A 60 12.72 62.50 -65.73
CA PRO A 60 11.82 61.43 -65.30
C PRO A 60 11.34 60.53 -66.45
N LEU A 61 11.48 60.93 -67.72
CA LEU A 61 11.18 60.06 -68.86
C LEU A 61 12.26 58.98 -69.00
N TRP A 62 13.55 59.36 -68.91
CA TRP A 62 14.65 58.40 -69.00
C TRP A 62 14.57 57.37 -67.87
N GLU A 63 14.34 57.82 -66.63
CA GLU A 63 14.15 56.97 -65.46
C GLU A 63 13.04 55.92 -65.68
N ARG A 64 11.83 56.37 -66.06
CA ARG A 64 10.69 55.47 -66.31
C ARG A 64 10.97 54.47 -67.44
N LEU A 65 11.62 54.89 -68.52
CA LEU A 65 11.95 54.02 -69.65
C LEU A 65 12.95 52.93 -69.25
N PHE A 66 13.98 53.25 -68.46
CA PHE A 66 14.95 52.26 -67.99
C PHE A 66 14.35 51.31 -66.94
N LEU A 67 13.57 51.81 -65.98
CA LEU A 67 12.87 50.96 -65.00
C LEU A 67 11.90 49.99 -65.69
N GLU A 68 11.15 50.46 -66.68
CA GLU A 68 10.24 49.60 -67.43
C GLU A 68 10.98 48.60 -68.33
N ALA A 69 12.11 48.98 -68.94
CA ALA A 69 12.96 48.08 -69.70
C ALA A 69 13.50 46.93 -68.84
N LEU A 70 14.03 47.26 -67.65
CA LEU A 70 14.55 46.26 -66.70
C LEU A 70 13.44 45.33 -66.19
N ARG A 71 12.27 45.88 -65.82
CA ARG A 71 11.12 45.06 -65.37
C ARG A 71 10.62 44.08 -66.45
N ASN A 72 10.73 44.46 -67.72
CA ASN A 72 10.31 43.64 -68.85
C ASN A 72 11.45 42.75 -69.41
N THR A 73 12.67 42.84 -68.88
CA THR A 73 13.79 42.00 -69.30
C THR A 73 13.61 40.58 -68.79
N SER A 74 13.58 39.62 -69.72
CA SER A 74 13.45 38.19 -69.46
C SER A 74 14.25 37.43 -70.51
N PHE A 75 15.29 36.70 -70.12
CA PHE A 75 16.14 35.90 -71.02
C PHE A 75 16.77 34.72 -70.27
N GLU A 76 17.31 33.75 -71.02
CA GLU A 76 18.07 32.64 -70.45
C GLU A 76 19.55 33.01 -70.37
N GLY A 77 20.11 33.08 -69.16
CA GLY A 77 21.51 33.42 -68.89
C GLY A 77 22.35 32.20 -68.53
N VAL A 78 23.64 32.41 -68.26
CA VAL A 78 24.55 31.32 -67.85
C VAL A 78 24.27 30.82 -66.44
N THR A 79 23.53 31.58 -65.63
CA THR A 79 22.98 31.17 -64.33
C THR A 79 21.51 30.74 -64.41
N GLY A 80 21.01 30.39 -65.59
CA GLY A 80 19.60 30.05 -65.85
C GLY A 80 18.73 31.29 -66.12
N PRO A 81 17.40 31.21 -65.97
CA PRO A 81 16.50 32.30 -66.35
C PRO A 81 16.78 33.58 -65.53
N VAL A 82 16.87 34.70 -66.24
CA VAL A 82 17.08 36.05 -65.71
C VAL A 82 15.78 36.83 -65.88
N ARG A 83 15.11 37.09 -64.76
CA ARG A 83 13.91 37.96 -64.70
C ARG A 83 13.80 38.58 -63.31
N PHE A 84 13.34 39.83 -63.27
CA PHE A 84 13.14 40.59 -62.04
C PHE A 84 11.68 40.58 -61.60
N TYR A 85 11.46 40.37 -60.30
CA TYR A 85 10.17 40.39 -59.60
C TYR A 85 10.33 41.35 -58.42
N ASP A 86 9.63 42.48 -58.44
CA ASP A 86 9.68 43.49 -57.35
C ASP A 86 11.10 43.89 -56.91
N ASN A 87 11.99 44.05 -57.91
CA ASN A 87 13.43 44.33 -57.81
C ASN A 87 14.34 43.17 -57.38
N GLU A 88 13.80 41.98 -57.09
CA GLU A 88 14.56 40.76 -56.79
C GLU A 88 14.67 39.84 -58.02
N ARG A 89 15.70 38.98 -58.06
CA ARG A 89 15.78 37.86 -59.01
C ARG A 89 15.54 36.55 -58.28
N LYS A 90 14.49 35.82 -58.68
CA LYS A 90 14.27 34.43 -58.26
C LYS A 90 15.32 33.53 -58.92
N ALA A 91 15.98 32.68 -58.12
CA ALA A 91 17.06 31.80 -58.55
C ALA A 91 16.91 30.40 -57.92
N SER A 92 17.71 29.43 -58.39
CA SER A 92 17.87 28.13 -57.72
C SER A 92 18.68 28.28 -56.43
N ILE A 93 18.18 27.73 -55.33
CA ILE A 93 18.87 27.62 -54.05
C ILE A 93 19.52 26.24 -53.97
N LEU A 94 20.84 26.22 -53.76
CA LEU A 94 21.63 25.00 -53.64
C LEU A 94 21.58 24.44 -52.21
N LEU A 95 21.12 23.21 -52.05
CA LEU A 95 21.15 22.51 -50.76
C LEU A 95 22.40 21.66 -50.64
N LYS A 96 23.12 21.83 -49.53
CA LYS A 96 24.35 21.10 -49.21
C LYS A 96 24.22 20.37 -47.88
N GLN A 97 24.90 19.23 -47.76
CA GLN A 97 25.12 18.56 -46.49
C GLN A 97 26.61 18.30 -46.31
N PHE A 98 27.09 18.35 -45.07
CA PHE A 98 28.45 17.91 -44.74
C PHE A 98 28.44 16.38 -44.55
N GLN A 99 29.14 15.66 -45.42
CA GLN A 99 29.27 14.19 -45.38
C GLN A 99 30.77 13.83 -45.41
N ASN A 100 31.21 12.99 -44.46
CA ASN A 100 32.59 12.49 -44.36
C ASN A 100 33.69 13.55 -44.50
N GLY A 101 33.51 14.72 -43.89
CA GLY A 101 34.50 15.82 -43.94
C GLY A 101 34.37 16.76 -45.16
N THR A 102 33.38 16.56 -46.03
CA THR A 102 33.21 17.32 -47.28
C THR A 102 31.80 17.87 -47.45
N GLU A 103 31.66 19.04 -48.07
CA GLU A 103 30.35 19.56 -48.49
C GLU A 103 29.90 18.90 -49.80
N VAL A 104 28.76 18.21 -49.78
CA VAL A 104 28.15 17.61 -50.97
C VAL A 104 26.80 18.26 -51.29
N LYS A 105 26.49 18.45 -52.59
CA LYS A 105 25.15 18.85 -53.04
C LYS A 105 24.17 17.72 -52.75
N VAL A 106 23.09 18.01 -52.03
CA VAL A 106 22.01 17.05 -51.72
C VAL A 106 20.67 17.40 -52.37
N GLY A 107 20.56 18.57 -53.00
CA GLY A 107 19.36 18.98 -53.70
C GLY A 107 19.42 20.41 -54.24
N GLU A 108 18.33 20.82 -54.86
CA GLU A 108 18.16 22.16 -55.43
C GLU A 108 16.70 22.58 -55.28
N PHE A 109 16.46 23.81 -54.83
CA PHE A 109 15.11 24.39 -54.76
C PHE A 109 14.98 25.49 -55.81
N ASN A 110 14.03 25.35 -56.73
CA ASN A 110 13.80 26.33 -57.79
C ASN A 110 12.89 27.46 -57.29
N GLY A 111 13.43 28.67 -57.11
CA GLY A 111 12.66 29.83 -56.63
C GLY A 111 11.54 30.30 -57.58
N ILE A 112 11.53 29.87 -58.85
CA ILE A 112 10.49 30.21 -59.84
C ILE A 112 9.33 29.22 -59.77
N SER A 113 9.58 27.90 -59.85
CA SER A 113 8.52 26.89 -59.76
C SER A 113 8.10 26.54 -58.33
N GLN A 114 8.88 26.97 -57.33
CA GLN A 114 8.73 26.61 -55.91
C GLN A 114 8.88 25.11 -55.62
N GLU A 115 9.58 24.38 -56.49
CA GLU A 115 9.81 22.95 -56.35
C GLU A 115 11.15 22.64 -55.69
N LEU A 116 11.13 21.70 -54.75
CA LEU A 116 12.31 21.13 -54.11
C LEU A 116 12.68 19.82 -54.79
N ASP A 117 13.81 19.79 -55.48
CA ASP A 117 14.33 18.60 -56.15
C ASP A 117 15.56 18.04 -55.41
N LEU A 118 15.34 16.97 -54.65
CA LEU A 118 16.38 16.20 -53.96
C LEU A 118 17.02 15.11 -54.85
N SER A 119 16.51 14.88 -56.07
CA SER A 119 17.10 13.92 -57.02
C SER A 119 18.33 14.48 -57.75
N ARG A 120 18.43 15.82 -57.85
CA ARG A 120 19.55 16.53 -58.50
C ARG A 120 20.79 16.69 -57.60
N GLY A 121 21.01 15.73 -56.68
CA GLY A 121 22.10 15.71 -55.70
C GLY A 121 22.38 14.30 -55.16
N GLN A 122 23.31 14.21 -54.20
CA GLN A 122 23.54 12.98 -53.44
C GLN A 122 22.45 12.79 -52.37
N SER A 123 22.21 11.53 -51.97
CA SER A 123 21.24 11.23 -50.92
C SER A 123 21.64 11.87 -49.57
N ILE A 124 20.65 12.44 -48.88
CA ILE A 124 20.81 12.96 -47.52
C ILE A 124 21.11 11.78 -46.59
N ARG A 125 22.17 11.90 -45.78
CA ARG A 125 22.57 10.89 -44.80
C ARG A 125 22.31 11.38 -43.39
N TRP A 126 21.68 10.55 -42.58
CA TRP A 126 21.49 10.80 -41.15
C TRP A 126 22.34 9.80 -40.35
N PRO A 127 22.84 10.14 -39.15
CA PRO A 127 23.79 9.30 -38.41
C PRO A 127 23.35 7.83 -38.26
N ASP A 128 22.08 7.61 -37.95
CA ASP A 128 21.47 6.30 -37.73
C ASP A 128 20.92 5.62 -39.00
N GLY A 129 20.95 6.28 -40.16
CA GLY A 129 20.27 5.82 -41.38
C GLY A 129 18.73 5.80 -41.31
N ARG A 130 18.14 6.03 -40.12
CA ARG A 130 16.69 5.96 -39.82
C ARG A 130 15.85 7.16 -40.30
N GLY A 131 16.47 8.10 -41.02
CA GLY A 131 15.83 9.34 -41.48
C GLY A 131 16.10 10.55 -40.57
N PRO A 132 15.41 11.68 -40.80
CA PRO A 132 15.58 12.87 -39.97
C PRO A 132 15.13 12.63 -38.52
N PRO A 133 15.80 13.25 -37.53
CA PRO A 133 15.36 13.21 -36.14
C PRO A 133 14.00 13.91 -35.98
N LYS A 134 13.29 13.56 -34.91
CA LYS A 134 11.99 14.16 -34.58
C LYS A 134 12.17 15.43 -33.77
N ASP A 135 11.15 16.28 -33.79
CA ASP A 135 11.07 17.54 -33.05
C ASP A 135 10.96 17.34 -31.54
N ARG A 136 10.37 16.22 -31.09
CA ARG A 136 10.18 15.86 -29.69
C ARG A 136 10.15 14.35 -29.48
N THR A 137 10.45 13.94 -28.25
CA THR A 137 10.26 12.58 -27.75
C THR A 137 8.80 12.16 -27.83
N HIS A 138 8.55 10.92 -28.25
CA HIS A 138 7.23 10.30 -28.16
C HIS A 138 6.93 9.87 -26.73
N GLN A 139 5.76 10.25 -26.24
CA GLN A 139 5.24 9.81 -24.95
C GLN A 139 4.29 8.64 -25.18
N LEU A 140 4.59 7.49 -24.57
CA LEU A 140 3.71 6.32 -24.57
C LEU A 140 3.12 6.14 -23.17
N ILE A 141 1.81 6.01 -23.06
CA ILE A 141 1.15 5.72 -21.78
C ILE A 141 0.96 4.21 -21.69
N GLU A 142 1.51 3.58 -20.65
CA GLU A 142 1.38 2.15 -20.38
C GLU A 142 0.55 1.92 -19.13
N HIS A 143 -0.59 1.25 -19.24
CA HIS A 143 -1.44 0.95 -18.09
C HIS A 143 -0.79 -0.13 -17.21
N SER A 144 -0.48 0.25 -15.98
CA SER A 144 0.06 -0.64 -14.96
C SER A 144 -1.06 -1.47 -14.33
N HIS A 145 -0.85 -2.78 -14.29
CA HIS A 145 -1.79 -3.77 -13.79
C HIS A 145 -1.11 -4.74 -12.84
N VAL A 146 -1.88 -5.41 -11.99
CA VAL A 146 -1.37 -6.49 -11.15
C VAL A 146 -0.86 -7.63 -12.02
N ASN A 147 0.34 -8.13 -11.72
CA ASN A 147 0.95 -9.23 -12.45
C ASN A 147 0.02 -10.47 -12.40
N ILE A 148 -0.35 -10.97 -13.60
CA ILE A 148 -1.29 -12.08 -13.77
C ILE A 148 -0.88 -13.37 -13.05
N ALA A 149 0.42 -13.59 -12.81
CA ALA A 149 0.91 -14.73 -12.02
C ALA A 149 0.67 -14.54 -10.51
N ILE A 150 0.81 -13.32 -10.00
CA ILE A 150 0.51 -12.96 -8.61
C ILE A 150 -1.01 -13.06 -8.38
N TYR A 151 -1.81 -12.50 -9.30
CA TYR A 151 -3.26 -12.59 -9.24
C TYR A 151 -3.76 -14.04 -9.27
N SER A 152 -3.32 -14.84 -10.25
CA SER A 152 -3.81 -16.21 -10.41
C SER A 152 -3.43 -17.12 -9.25
N SER A 153 -2.21 -17.03 -8.71
CA SER A 153 -1.80 -17.81 -7.53
C SER A 153 -2.61 -17.47 -6.27
N LEU A 154 -2.87 -16.19 -5.99
CA LEU A 154 -3.68 -15.76 -4.85
C LEU A 154 -5.17 -16.09 -5.03
N ALA A 155 -5.72 -15.98 -6.25
CA ALA A 155 -7.09 -16.38 -6.56
C ALA A 155 -7.29 -17.90 -6.40
N ILE A 156 -6.32 -18.72 -6.81
CA ILE A 156 -6.32 -20.18 -6.56
C ILE A 156 -6.32 -20.45 -5.05
N ALA A 157 -5.43 -19.82 -4.28
CA ALA A 157 -5.40 -19.96 -2.82
C ALA A 157 -6.72 -19.56 -2.14
N ALA A 158 -7.33 -18.44 -2.58
CA ALA A 158 -8.65 -18.00 -2.10
C ALA A 158 -9.75 -19.02 -2.41
N SER A 159 -9.80 -19.55 -3.64
CA SER A 159 -10.80 -20.56 -4.04
C SER A 159 -10.66 -21.88 -3.27
N LEU A 160 -9.44 -22.35 -3.02
CA LEU A 160 -9.18 -23.50 -2.14
C LEU A 160 -9.64 -23.21 -0.69
N GLY A 161 -9.45 -21.99 -0.21
CA GLY A 161 -9.99 -21.50 1.07
C GLY A 161 -11.52 -21.57 1.14
N ILE A 162 -12.22 -21.18 0.07
CA ILE A 162 -13.68 -21.26 -0.05
C ILE A 162 -14.16 -22.72 -0.04
N ILE A 163 -13.48 -23.61 -0.78
CA ILE A 163 -13.81 -25.05 -0.83
C ILE A 163 -13.64 -25.68 0.56
N MET A 164 -12.51 -25.43 1.23
CA MET A 164 -12.24 -25.88 2.60
C MET A 164 -13.30 -25.35 3.60
N ALA A 165 -13.66 -24.08 3.49
CA ALA A 165 -14.72 -23.47 4.30
C ALA A 165 -16.07 -24.15 4.08
N ALA A 166 -16.45 -24.41 2.82
CA ALA A 166 -17.69 -25.13 2.48
C ALA A 166 -17.72 -26.56 3.04
N VAL A 167 -16.58 -27.27 3.03
CA VAL A 167 -16.45 -28.60 3.67
C VAL A 167 -16.66 -28.50 5.18
N PHE A 168 -16.04 -27.53 5.87
CA PHE A 168 -16.26 -27.32 7.31
C PHE A 168 -17.71 -26.94 7.63
N LEU A 169 -18.39 -26.17 6.77
CA LEU A 169 -19.81 -25.84 6.91
C LEU A 169 -20.68 -27.09 6.80
N ALA A 170 -20.46 -27.92 5.77
CA ALA A 170 -21.19 -29.17 5.57
C ALA A 170 -21.01 -30.14 6.76
N VAL A 171 -19.78 -30.28 7.26
CA VAL A 171 -19.49 -31.08 8.47
C VAL A 171 -20.19 -30.50 9.71
N ASN A 172 -20.14 -29.19 9.93
CA ASN A 172 -20.79 -28.57 11.09
C ASN A 172 -22.31 -28.81 11.07
N ILE A 173 -22.95 -28.59 9.93
CA ILE A 173 -24.40 -28.80 9.74
C ILE A 173 -24.75 -30.28 9.93
N LYS A 174 -24.01 -31.22 9.31
CA LYS A 174 -24.29 -32.66 9.40
C LYS A 174 -24.20 -33.19 10.83
N PHE A 175 -23.20 -32.77 11.59
CA PHE A 175 -22.96 -33.26 12.95
C PHE A 175 -23.49 -32.31 14.05
N ARG A 176 -24.31 -31.31 13.71
CA ARG A 176 -24.83 -30.28 14.65
C ARG A 176 -25.53 -30.83 15.90
N ASN A 177 -26.12 -32.02 15.80
CA ASN A 177 -26.86 -32.67 16.88
C ASN A 177 -25.94 -33.36 17.91
N GLN A 178 -24.67 -33.62 17.57
CA GLN A 178 -23.71 -34.23 18.49
C GLN A 178 -23.42 -33.33 19.68
N ARG A 179 -23.39 -33.90 20.90
CA ARG A 179 -23.31 -33.14 22.17
C ARG A 179 -22.14 -32.15 22.20
N TYR A 180 -20.98 -32.53 21.69
CA TYR A 180 -19.78 -31.68 21.63
C TYR A 180 -19.96 -30.47 20.71
N ILE A 181 -20.44 -30.69 19.47
CA ILE A 181 -20.69 -29.60 18.51
C ILE A 181 -21.84 -28.70 18.99
N LYS A 182 -22.90 -29.29 19.58
CA LYS A 182 -24.03 -28.54 20.15
C LYS A 182 -23.61 -27.58 21.27
N MET A 183 -22.67 -27.96 22.14
CA MET A 183 -22.10 -27.06 23.15
C MET A 183 -21.33 -25.88 22.54
N SER A 184 -20.67 -26.10 21.40
CA SER A 184 -19.82 -25.09 20.74
C SER A 184 -20.56 -23.95 20.01
N SER A 185 -21.89 -23.84 20.18
CA SER A 185 -22.77 -22.89 19.46
C SER A 185 -22.67 -23.04 17.92
N PRO A 186 -23.21 -24.13 17.33
CA PRO A 186 -23.01 -24.44 15.91
C PRO A 186 -23.52 -23.34 14.97
N HIS A 187 -24.62 -22.67 15.34
CA HIS A 187 -25.19 -21.57 14.57
C HIS A 187 -24.26 -20.35 14.43
N LEU A 188 -23.47 -20.02 15.47
CA LEU A 188 -22.45 -18.96 15.38
C LEU A 188 -21.24 -19.42 14.58
N ASN A 189 -20.83 -20.68 14.75
CA ASN A 189 -19.73 -21.24 13.97
C ASN A 189 -20.05 -21.21 12.46
N ASN A 190 -21.31 -21.43 12.06
CA ASN A 190 -21.76 -21.27 10.68
C ASN A 190 -21.63 -19.82 10.18
N LEU A 191 -21.98 -18.81 11.00
CA LEU A 191 -21.74 -17.40 10.65
C LEU A 191 -20.26 -17.08 10.48
N ILE A 192 -19.39 -17.63 11.34
CA ILE A 192 -17.92 -17.47 11.19
C ILE A 192 -17.48 -17.99 9.82
N ILE A 193 -17.93 -19.19 9.43
CA ILE A 193 -17.56 -19.78 8.14
C ILE A 193 -18.07 -18.94 6.96
N ILE A 194 -19.32 -18.48 7.00
CA ILE A 194 -19.89 -17.63 5.95
C ILE A 194 -19.12 -16.30 5.83
N GLY A 195 -18.75 -15.70 6.98
CA GLY A 195 -17.87 -14.53 7.00
C GLY A 195 -16.51 -14.81 6.36
N CYS A 196 -15.87 -15.94 6.69
CA CYS A 196 -14.61 -16.37 6.07
C CYS A 196 -14.74 -16.58 4.54
N MET A 197 -15.82 -17.20 4.06
CA MET A 197 -16.10 -17.37 2.63
C MET A 197 -16.21 -16.03 1.90
N LEU A 198 -16.87 -15.04 2.50
CA LEU A 198 -16.93 -13.68 1.98
C LEU A 198 -15.55 -13.01 2.00
N THR A 199 -14.75 -13.16 3.06
CA THR A 199 -13.38 -12.60 3.06
C THR A 199 -12.48 -13.23 2.00
N TYR A 200 -12.58 -14.54 1.73
CA TYR A 200 -11.87 -15.15 0.60
C TYR A 200 -12.35 -14.60 -0.75
N SER A 201 -13.66 -14.41 -0.91
CA SER A 201 -14.22 -13.80 -2.12
C SER A 201 -13.71 -12.36 -2.32
N SER A 202 -13.52 -11.59 -1.24
CA SER A 202 -12.99 -10.22 -1.32
C SER A 202 -11.58 -10.14 -1.92
N VAL A 203 -10.74 -11.16 -1.70
CA VAL A 203 -9.39 -11.25 -2.30
C VAL A 203 -9.47 -11.39 -3.82
N ILE A 204 -10.44 -12.15 -4.33
CA ILE A 204 -10.67 -12.30 -5.76
C ILE A 204 -11.13 -10.96 -6.36
N PHE A 205 -12.09 -10.28 -5.73
CA PHE A 205 -12.55 -8.96 -6.17
C PHE A 205 -11.49 -7.85 -6.06
N LEU A 206 -10.51 -7.98 -5.16
CA LEU A 206 -9.46 -6.99 -4.97
C LEU A 206 -8.46 -6.94 -6.14
N GLY A 207 -8.26 -8.05 -6.86
CA GLY A 207 -7.34 -8.16 -8.00
C GLY A 207 -8.01 -8.05 -9.38
N LEU A 208 -9.28 -7.63 -9.44
CA LEU A 208 -10.00 -7.41 -10.70
C LEU A 208 -9.72 -6.00 -11.26
N ASP A 209 -8.71 -5.89 -12.11
CA ASP A 209 -8.35 -4.66 -12.83
C ASP A 209 -9.22 -4.40 -14.08
N SER A 210 -9.12 -3.20 -14.67
CA SER A 210 -9.80 -2.82 -15.94
C SER A 210 -9.26 -3.54 -17.19
N ARG A 211 -8.35 -4.50 -17.03
CA ARG A 211 -7.92 -5.46 -18.07
C ARG A 211 -8.77 -6.73 -18.09
N LEU A 212 -9.21 -7.19 -16.92
CA LEU A 212 -10.07 -8.38 -16.76
C LEU A 212 -11.55 -8.00 -16.75
N THR A 213 -11.84 -6.78 -16.30
CA THR A 213 -13.17 -6.15 -16.31
C THR A 213 -13.18 -4.99 -17.31
N SER A 214 -14.34 -4.47 -17.69
CA SER A 214 -14.39 -3.27 -18.54
C SER A 214 -14.22 -2.00 -17.71
N ILE A 215 -13.68 -0.94 -18.33
CA ILE A 215 -13.50 0.38 -17.69
C ILE A 215 -14.82 0.90 -17.09
N GLN A 216 -15.96 0.67 -17.77
CA GLN A 216 -17.29 1.05 -17.28
C GLN A 216 -17.74 0.22 -16.07
N THR A 217 -17.29 -1.03 -15.95
CA THR A 217 -17.61 -1.90 -14.80
C THR A 217 -16.71 -1.66 -13.57
N PHE A 218 -15.53 -1.06 -13.74
CA PHE A 218 -14.55 -0.87 -12.66
C PHE A 218 -15.10 -0.18 -11.40
N PRO A 219 -15.93 0.89 -11.45
CA PRO A 219 -16.54 1.49 -10.25
C PRO A 219 -17.45 0.53 -9.46
N TYR A 220 -18.12 -0.40 -10.14
CA TYR A 220 -18.95 -1.42 -9.48
C TYR A 220 -18.08 -2.50 -8.82
N VAL A 221 -16.92 -2.84 -9.40
CA VAL A 221 -15.91 -3.71 -8.77
C VAL A 221 -15.33 -3.04 -7.52
N CYS A 222 -15.00 -1.74 -7.60
CA CYS A 222 -14.57 -0.91 -6.46
C CYS A 222 -15.58 -0.91 -5.31
N THR A 223 -16.87 -0.96 -5.64
CA THR A 223 -17.96 -1.04 -4.66
C THR A 223 -18.05 -2.46 -4.09
N ALA A 224 -18.12 -3.49 -4.94
CA ALA A 224 -18.23 -4.89 -4.54
C ALA A 224 -17.10 -5.34 -3.60
N ARG A 225 -15.84 -5.01 -3.90
CA ARG A 225 -14.68 -5.36 -3.05
C ARG A 225 -14.83 -4.81 -1.63
N ALA A 226 -15.32 -3.58 -1.47
CA ALA A 226 -15.47 -2.93 -0.17
C ALA A 226 -16.63 -3.54 0.63
N TRP A 227 -17.77 -3.74 -0.03
CA TRP A 227 -18.97 -4.35 0.57
C TRP A 227 -18.72 -5.79 1.04
N ILE A 228 -18.08 -6.61 0.20
CA ILE A 228 -17.81 -8.02 0.53
C ILE A 228 -16.81 -8.14 1.69
N LEU A 229 -15.75 -7.32 1.71
CA LEU A 229 -14.78 -7.31 2.80
C LEU A 229 -15.42 -6.86 4.13
N MET A 230 -16.21 -5.78 4.10
CA MET A 230 -16.92 -5.25 5.27
C MET A 230 -17.93 -6.26 5.85
N ALA A 231 -18.77 -6.85 5.00
CA ALA A 231 -19.74 -7.87 5.42
C ALA A 231 -19.05 -9.14 5.95
N GLY A 232 -17.99 -9.60 5.27
CA GLY A 232 -17.23 -10.77 5.66
C GLY A 232 -16.55 -10.61 7.03
N PHE A 233 -15.87 -9.49 7.25
CA PHE A 233 -15.26 -9.17 8.55
C PHE A 233 -16.32 -9.16 9.66
N SER A 234 -17.46 -8.54 9.42
CA SER A 234 -18.48 -8.29 10.45
C SER A 234 -19.25 -9.56 10.83
N LEU A 235 -19.51 -10.44 9.86
CA LEU A 235 -20.05 -11.78 10.12
C LEU A 235 -19.06 -12.66 10.89
N ALA A 236 -17.78 -12.67 10.48
CA ALA A 236 -16.76 -13.48 11.13
C ALA A 236 -16.43 -12.98 12.55
N TYR A 237 -16.03 -11.72 12.69
CA TYR A 237 -15.66 -11.13 13.97
C TYR A 237 -16.88 -10.95 14.89
N GLY A 238 -18.02 -10.49 14.37
CA GLY A 238 -19.24 -10.34 15.18
C GLY A 238 -19.73 -11.66 15.77
N ALA A 239 -19.61 -12.77 15.04
CA ALA A 239 -19.93 -14.10 15.57
C ALA A 239 -18.90 -14.61 16.60
N MET A 240 -17.59 -14.36 16.39
CA MET A 240 -16.55 -14.63 17.40
C MET A 240 -16.78 -13.82 18.69
N PHE A 241 -17.04 -12.51 18.55
CA PHE A 241 -17.38 -11.60 19.63
C PHE A 241 -18.64 -12.03 20.40
N SER A 242 -19.72 -12.38 19.69
CA SER A 242 -20.96 -12.85 20.33
C SER A 242 -20.74 -14.17 21.09
N LYS A 243 -19.79 -14.99 20.64
CA LYS A 243 -19.40 -16.25 21.29
C LYS A 243 -18.55 -16.01 22.54
N THR A 244 -17.59 -15.08 22.53
CA THR A 244 -16.83 -14.71 23.74
C THR A 244 -17.71 -13.96 24.76
N TRP A 245 -18.62 -13.09 24.29
CA TRP A 245 -19.62 -12.43 25.13
C TRP A 245 -20.55 -13.44 25.84
N ARG A 246 -21.02 -14.49 25.13
CA ARG A 246 -21.80 -15.59 25.74
C ARG A 246 -21.04 -16.24 26.90
N VAL A 247 -19.75 -16.51 26.71
CA VAL A 247 -18.88 -17.12 27.74
C VAL A 247 -18.76 -16.17 28.93
N HIS A 248 -18.38 -14.92 28.71
CA HIS A 248 -18.28 -13.89 29.75
C HIS A 248 -19.59 -13.73 30.54
N SER A 249 -20.72 -13.53 29.86
CA SER A 249 -22.03 -13.35 30.50
C SER A 249 -22.53 -14.56 31.31
N ILE A 250 -21.99 -15.77 31.09
CA ILE A 250 -22.33 -16.95 31.89
C ILE A 250 -21.49 -17.00 33.18
N PHE A 251 -20.27 -16.48 33.17
CA PHE A 251 -19.35 -16.53 34.31
C PHE A 251 -19.43 -15.32 35.23
N THR A 252 -19.77 -14.15 34.71
CA THR A 252 -19.91 -12.90 35.49
C THR A 252 -21.29 -12.76 36.18
N ASP A 253 -22.22 -13.71 35.97
CA ASP A 253 -23.54 -13.69 36.62
C ASP A 253 -23.48 -14.25 38.06
N VAL A 254 -23.20 -13.35 39.00
CA VAL A 254 -23.01 -13.62 40.43
C VAL A 254 -24.17 -14.39 41.09
N LYS A 255 -25.39 -14.33 40.53
CA LYS A 255 -26.57 -14.94 41.17
C LYS A 255 -26.81 -16.41 40.83
N LEU A 256 -26.03 -17.03 39.93
CA LEU A 256 -26.16 -18.45 39.52
C LEU A 256 -27.58 -18.91 39.08
N ASN A 257 -28.51 -17.98 38.89
CA ASN A 257 -29.79 -18.24 38.26
C ASN A 257 -29.51 -18.73 36.84
N LYS A 258 -30.13 -19.85 36.47
CA LYS A 258 -29.83 -20.59 35.24
C LYS A 258 -30.29 -19.83 33.98
N LYS A 259 -29.58 -18.76 33.63
CA LYS A 259 -29.88 -17.84 32.55
C LYS A 259 -29.66 -18.53 31.20
N VAL A 260 -30.74 -19.09 30.65
CA VAL A 260 -30.73 -19.70 29.32
C VAL A 260 -30.72 -18.59 28.28
N ILE A 261 -29.53 -18.10 27.93
CA ILE A 261 -29.33 -17.17 26.82
C ILE A 261 -29.76 -17.89 25.52
N LYS A 262 -30.76 -17.33 24.83
CA LYS A 262 -31.29 -17.90 23.58
C LYS A 262 -30.42 -17.48 22.40
N ASP A 263 -30.17 -18.38 21.46
CA ASP A 263 -29.29 -18.10 20.32
C ASP A 263 -29.74 -16.88 19.49
N TYR A 264 -31.05 -16.59 19.42
CA TYR A 264 -31.61 -15.37 18.81
C TYR A 264 -31.00 -14.07 19.37
N GLN A 265 -30.71 -14.00 20.67
CA GLN A 265 -30.10 -12.79 21.26
C GLN A 265 -28.68 -12.55 20.73
N LEU A 266 -27.94 -13.60 20.40
CA LEU A 266 -26.59 -13.50 19.83
C LEU A 266 -26.66 -13.15 18.33
N PHE A 267 -27.62 -13.74 17.60
CA PHE A 267 -27.90 -13.34 16.22
C PHE A 267 -28.29 -11.86 16.11
N MET A 268 -29.07 -11.33 17.06
CA MET A 268 -29.41 -9.91 17.12
C MET A 268 -28.17 -9.02 17.29
N VAL A 269 -27.18 -9.41 18.10
CA VAL A 269 -25.92 -8.67 18.23
C VAL A 269 -25.16 -8.63 16.90
N VAL A 270 -24.99 -9.77 16.22
CA VAL A 270 -24.33 -9.79 14.89
C VAL A 270 -25.12 -9.01 13.85
N GLY A 271 -26.45 -9.11 13.88
CA GLY A 271 -27.36 -8.37 12.99
C GLY A 271 -27.25 -6.85 13.16
N VAL A 272 -27.19 -6.35 14.40
CA VAL A 272 -27.00 -4.92 14.67
C VAL A 272 -25.66 -4.43 14.14
N LEU A 273 -24.56 -5.17 14.35
CA LEU A 273 -23.26 -4.80 13.80
C LEU A 273 -23.29 -4.69 12.27
N LEU A 274 -23.92 -5.68 11.60
CA LEU A 274 -24.06 -5.73 10.15
C LEU A 274 -24.98 -4.62 9.60
N VAL A 275 -26.04 -4.26 10.32
CA VAL A 275 -26.90 -3.11 9.98
C VAL A 275 -26.14 -1.79 10.10
N ILE A 276 -25.27 -1.62 11.10
CA ILE A 276 -24.39 -0.44 11.20
C ILE A 276 -23.45 -0.37 9.99
N ASP A 277 -22.83 -1.49 9.62
CA ASP A 277 -21.94 -1.55 8.44
C ASP A 277 -22.65 -1.22 7.13
N PHE A 278 -23.85 -1.79 6.90
CA PHE A 278 -24.66 -1.44 5.73
C PHE A 278 -25.13 0.01 5.79
N GLY A 279 -25.48 0.56 6.94
CA GLY A 279 -25.81 1.98 7.11
C GLY A 279 -24.64 2.88 6.68
N ILE A 280 -23.42 2.59 7.12
CA ILE A 280 -22.21 3.34 6.74
C ILE A 280 -21.95 3.20 5.23
N MET A 281 -21.97 1.97 4.68
CA MET A 281 -21.66 1.71 3.27
C MET A 281 -22.73 2.29 2.31
N ILE A 282 -24.02 2.24 2.68
CA ILE A 282 -25.10 2.88 1.92
C ILE A 282 -24.96 4.39 1.96
N THR A 283 -24.69 4.98 3.13
CA THR A 283 -24.48 6.43 3.27
C THR A 283 -23.32 6.89 2.42
N TRP A 284 -22.19 6.17 2.43
CA TRP A 284 -21.04 6.45 1.57
C TRP A 284 -21.43 6.38 0.09
N GLN A 285 -22.07 5.28 -0.35
CA GLN A 285 -22.44 5.10 -1.76
C GLN A 285 -23.45 6.14 -2.29
N ILE A 286 -24.35 6.65 -1.43
CA ILE A 286 -25.33 7.69 -1.79
C ILE A 286 -24.69 9.08 -1.83
N THR A 287 -23.78 9.38 -0.91
CA THR A 287 -23.20 10.73 -0.76
C THR A 287 -21.94 10.96 -1.61
N ASP A 288 -21.12 9.93 -1.80
CA ASP A 288 -19.81 10.03 -2.43
C ASP A 288 -19.39 8.67 -3.06
N PRO A 289 -20.02 8.29 -4.19
CA PRO A 289 -19.79 6.99 -4.83
C PRO A 289 -18.36 6.85 -5.38
N PHE A 290 -17.85 5.62 -5.39
CA PHE A 290 -16.54 5.32 -5.98
C PHE A 290 -16.50 5.60 -7.49
N PHE A 291 -15.41 6.21 -7.95
CA PHE A 291 -15.08 6.41 -9.36
C PHE A 291 -13.64 5.95 -9.67
N ARG A 292 -13.36 5.69 -10.96
CA ARG A 292 -12.01 5.38 -11.46
C ARG A 292 -11.19 6.67 -11.52
N SER A 293 -10.07 6.72 -10.81
CA SER A 293 -9.05 7.76 -10.91
C SER A 293 -7.76 7.12 -11.38
N THR A 294 -7.03 7.76 -12.27
CA THR A 294 -5.68 7.33 -12.64
C THR A 294 -4.62 8.25 -12.06
N LYS A 295 -3.39 7.74 -11.95
CA LYS A 295 -2.20 8.50 -11.53
C LYS A 295 -1.04 8.09 -12.42
N LEU A 296 -0.44 9.08 -13.10
CA LEU A 296 0.82 8.89 -13.81
C LEU A 296 1.96 8.72 -12.80
N MET A 297 2.80 7.74 -13.04
CA MET A 297 3.99 7.45 -12.26
C MET A 297 5.24 8.08 -12.89
N GLU A 298 6.39 7.87 -12.27
CA GLU A 298 7.68 8.33 -12.78
C GLU A 298 7.99 7.65 -14.13
N PRO A 299 8.34 8.41 -15.18
CA PRO A 299 8.57 7.86 -16.51
C PRO A 299 9.91 7.13 -16.63
N TYR A 300 9.96 6.14 -17.53
CA TYR A 300 11.20 5.45 -17.91
C TYR A 300 11.43 5.46 -19.44
N PRO A 301 12.69 5.52 -19.90
CA PRO A 301 13.01 5.40 -21.32
C PRO A 301 12.78 3.97 -21.81
N LEU A 302 12.28 3.81 -23.05
CA LEU A 302 12.12 2.48 -23.66
C LEU A 302 13.51 1.92 -24.05
N PRO A 303 13.96 0.74 -23.57
CA PRO A 303 15.34 0.27 -23.74
C PRO A 303 15.85 0.15 -25.18
N ASN A 304 14.93 0.03 -26.16
CA ASN A 304 15.24 -0.14 -27.57
C ASN A 304 15.09 1.16 -28.39
N SER A 305 14.74 2.29 -27.78
CA SER A 305 14.58 3.58 -28.48
C SER A 305 14.67 4.79 -27.55
N GLU A 306 15.69 5.63 -27.75
CA GLU A 306 15.88 6.88 -27.01
C GLU A 306 14.79 7.93 -27.31
N ASP A 307 14.15 7.84 -28.48
CA ASP A 307 13.04 8.70 -28.91
C ASP A 307 11.71 8.46 -28.16
N VAL A 308 11.62 7.46 -27.28
CA VAL A 308 10.36 7.07 -26.61
C VAL A 308 10.52 7.01 -25.10
N ILE A 309 9.70 7.81 -24.41
CA ILE A 309 9.55 7.76 -22.95
C ILE A 309 8.19 7.15 -22.62
N ILE A 310 8.19 6.20 -21.70
CA ILE A 310 7.00 5.52 -21.20
C ILE A 310 6.57 6.14 -19.87
N TYR A 311 5.29 6.48 -19.78
CA TYR A 311 4.62 6.92 -18.56
C TYR A 311 3.73 5.80 -18.05
N PRO A 312 4.05 5.19 -16.89
CA PRO A 312 3.17 4.18 -16.29
C PRO A 312 1.93 4.87 -15.72
N GLU A 313 0.75 4.34 -16.01
CA GLU A 313 -0.52 4.82 -15.45
C GLU A 313 -1.13 3.76 -14.50
N ASN A 314 -1.21 4.09 -13.21
CA ASN A 314 -1.91 3.25 -12.22
C ASN A 314 -3.38 3.63 -12.12
N GLU A 315 -4.24 2.61 -11.98
CA GLU A 315 -5.67 2.77 -11.70
C GLU A 315 -5.99 2.67 -10.20
N TYR A 316 -6.88 3.54 -9.72
CA TYR A 316 -7.35 3.59 -8.34
C TYR A 316 -8.86 3.78 -8.27
N CYS A 317 -9.49 3.15 -7.28
CA CYS A 317 -10.83 3.51 -6.84
C CYS A 317 -10.72 4.72 -5.92
N LYS A 318 -11.34 5.85 -6.30
CA LYS A 318 -11.31 7.09 -5.53
C LYS A 318 -12.74 7.56 -5.22
N SER A 319 -12.86 8.36 -4.19
CA SER A 319 -14.08 9.06 -3.72
C SER A 319 -13.59 10.39 -3.17
N HIS A 320 -14.38 11.47 -3.24
CA HIS A 320 -13.92 12.82 -2.91
C HIS A 320 -13.49 12.93 -1.43
N HIS A 321 -14.22 12.27 -0.53
CA HIS A 321 -14.01 12.27 0.92
C HIS A 321 -13.58 10.90 1.45
N MET A 322 -12.94 10.06 0.63
CA MET A 322 -12.55 8.67 0.95
C MET A 322 -11.90 8.52 2.33
N ASN A 323 -10.97 9.42 2.69
CA ASN A 323 -10.24 9.37 3.95
C ASN A 323 -11.16 9.50 5.18
N ILE A 324 -12.26 10.25 5.08
CA ILE A 324 -13.23 10.46 6.17
C ILE A 324 -13.99 9.15 6.43
N PHE A 325 -14.57 8.56 5.38
CA PHE A 325 -15.31 7.29 5.50
C PHE A 325 -14.42 6.12 5.94
N VAL A 326 -13.21 6.00 5.36
CA VAL A 326 -12.22 5.00 5.80
C VAL A 326 -11.83 5.22 7.27
N GLY A 327 -11.61 6.46 7.70
CA GLY A 327 -11.30 6.81 9.09
C GLY A 327 -12.41 6.42 10.07
N ILE A 328 -13.67 6.72 9.72
CA ILE A 328 -14.86 6.31 10.52
C ILE A 328 -14.93 4.79 10.64
N ILE A 329 -14.76 4.06 9.53
CA ILE A 329 -14.77 2.60 9.51
C ILE A 329 -13.63 2.04 10.38
N TYR A 330 -12.40 2.54 10.23
CA TYR A 330 -11.26 2.07 11.01
C TYR A 330 -11.39 2.38 12.50
N ALA A 331 -11.94 3.53 12.88
CA ALA A 331 -12.24 3.85 14.28
C ALA A 331 -13.29 2.89 14.87
N TYR A 332 -14.42 2.70 14.19
CA TYR A 332 -15.48 1.77 14.62
C TYR A 332 -14.97 0.32 14.74
N LYS A 333 -14.28 -0.18 13.71
CA LYS A 333 -13.71 -1.54 13.71
C LYS A 333 -12.59 -1.68 14.74
N GLY A 334 -11.77 -0.66 14.95
CA GLY A 334 -10.72 -0.62 15.97
C GLY A 334 -11.28 -0.74 17.39
N LEU A 335 -12.28 0.08 17.74
CA LEU A 335 -12.96 0.01 19.04
C LEU A 335 -13.61 -1.37 19.28
N LEU A 336 -14.27 -1.91 18.26
CA LEU A 336 -14.88 -3.25 18.30
C LEU A 336 -13.83 -4.36 18.45
N MET A 337 -12.66 -4.22 17.82
CA MET A 337 -11.51 -5.13 17.97
C MET A 337 -10.90 -5.08 19.38
N ILE A 338 -10.72 -3.88 19.94
CA ILE A 338 -10.22 -3.68 21.31
C ILE A 338 -11.20 -4.31 22.32
N PHE A 339 -12.50 -4.08 22.16
CA PHE A 339 -13.50 -4.63 23.07
C PHE A 339 -13.60 -6.16 23.00
N GLY A 340 -13.54 -6.75 21.80
CA GLY A 340 -13.50 -8.21 21.66
C GLY A 340 -12.21 -8.85 22.19
N ALA A 341 -11.07 -8.16 22.08
CA ALA A 341 -9.81 -8.58 22.72
C ALA A 341 -9.90 -8.52 24.26
N PHE A 342 -10.50 -7.48 24.82
CA PHE A 342 -10.77 -7.38 26.27
C PHE A 342 -11.64 -8.55 26.77
N LEU A 343 -12.73 -8.89 26.08
CA LEU A 343 -13.56 -10.05 26.45
C LEU A 343 -12.80 -11.39 26.31
N ALA A 344 -11.92 -11.51 25.31
CA ALA A 344 -11.06 -12.68 25.14
C ALA A 344 -9.99 -12.78 26.24
N TRP A 345 -9.59 -11.66 26.85
CA TRP A 345 -8.68 -11.63 27.99
C TRP A 345 -9.37 -12.07 29.28
N GLU A 346 -10.51 -11.46 29.62
CA GLU A 346 -11.28 -11.80 30.82
C GLU A 346 -11.67 -13.28 30.86
N THR A 347 -12.07 -13.84 29.70
CA THR A 347 -12.48 -15.25 29.61
C THR A 347 -11.32 -16.26 29.61
N ARG A 348 -10.06 -15.82 29.56
CA ARG A 348 -8.90 -16.72 29.33
C ARG A 348 -8.65 -17.74 30.44
N HIS A 349 -8.98 -17.40 31.69
CA HIS A 349 -8.71 -18.25 32.87
C HIS A 349 -9.83 -19.27 33.14
N VAL A 350 -10.94 -19.23 32.40
CA VAL A 350 -12.15 -20.00 32.74
C VAL A 350 -12.25 -21.30 31.94
N SER A 351 -11.36 -22.25 32.24
CA SER A 351 -11.26 -23.54 31.55
C SER A 351 -12.12 -24.64 32.17
N ILE A 352 -13.41 -24.69 31.83
CA ILE A 352 -14.21 -25.91 32.03
C ILE A 352 -13.89 -26.90 30.89
N PRO A 353 -13.61 -28.20 31.14
CA PRO A 353 -13.27 -29.16 30.08
C PRO A 353 -14.31 -29.26 28.95
N ALA A 354 -15.58 -29.10 29.27
CA ALA A 354 -16.69 -29.06 28.30
C ALA A 354 -16.76 -27.77 27.45
N LEU A 355 -15.90 -26.79 27.72
CA LEU A 355 -15.90 -25.46 27.10
C LEU A 355 -14.53 -25.05 26.53
N ASN A 356 -13.57 -25.98 26.38
CA ASN A 356 -12.20 -25.69 25.88
C ASN A 356 -12.17 -25.06 24.46
N ASP A 357 -13.27 -25.13 23.71
CA ASP A 357 -13.55 -24.38 22.48
C ASP A 357 -13.43 -22.85 22.66
N SER A 358 -13.71 -22.30 23.85
CA SER A 358 -13.58 -20.86 24.12
C SER A 358 -12.14 -20.36 24.02
N LYS A 359 -11.15 -21.18 24.41
CA LYS A 359 -9.73 -20.84 24.38
C LYS A 359 -9.23 -20.62 22.94
N TYR A 360 -9.61 -21.51 22.03
CA TYR A 360 -9.25 -21.39 20.61
C TYR A 360 -9.93 -20.20 19.93
N VAL A 361 -11.18 -19.88 20.31
CA VAL A 361 -11.88 -18.66 19.84
C VAL A 361 -11.21 -17.39 20.38
N GLY A 362 -10.74 -17.40 21.63
CA GLY A 362 -9.94 -16.29 22.18
C GLY A 362 -8.63 -16.09 21.41
N MET A 363 -7.90 -17.17 21.13
CA MET A 363 -6.69 -17.14 20.29
C MET A 363 -6.96 -16.61 18.88
N SER A 364 -8.08 -17.02 18.26
CA SER A 364 -8.42 -16.54 16.92
C SER A 364 -8.78 -15.06 16.89
N VAL A 365 -9.36 -14.49 17.96
CA VAL A 365 -9.58 -13.04 18.10
C VAL A 365 -8.25 -12.29 18.10
N TYR A 366 -7.25 -12.71 18.89
CA TYR A 366 -5.93 -12.04 18.90
C TYR A 366 -5.24 -12.10 17.53
N ASN A 367 -5.33 -13.24 16.82
CA ASN A 367 -4.80 -13.37 15.46
C ASN A 367 -5.45 -12.38 14.49
N VAL A 368 -6.79 -12.21 14.54
CA VAL A 368 -7.48 -11.23 13.69
C VAL A 368 -7.01 -9.81 14.00
N VAL A 369 -6.95 -9.42 15.27
CA VAL A 369 -6.53 -8.07 15.66
C VAL A 369 -5.11 -7.76 15.16
N LEU A 370 -4.16 -8.68 15.34
CA LEU A 370 -2.78 -8.52 14.86
C LEU A 370 -2.73 -8.34 13.33
N MET A 371 -3.38 -9.24 12.58
CA MET A 371 -3.38 -9.20 11.11
C MET A 371 -4.08 -7.97 10.55
N CYS A 372 -5.16 -7.49 11.17
CA CYS A 372 -5.85 -6.28 10.76
C CYS A 372 -5.02 -5.01 11.00
N ILE A 373 -4.28 -4.93 12.12
CA ILE A 373 -3.37 -3.80 12.38
C ILE A 373 -2.23 -3.77 11.35
N MET A 374 -1.59 -4.93 11.10
CA MET A 374 -0.53 -5.05 10.09
C MET A 374 -1.02 -4.73 8.67
N GLY A 375 -2.20 -5.24 8.29
CA GLY A 375 -2.79 -4.99 6.98
C GLY A 375 -3.17 -3.53 6.75
N ALA A 376 -3.73 -2.85 7.76
CA ALA A 376 -4.05 -1.43 7.67
C ALA A 376 -2.78 -0.56 7.52
N ALA A 377 -1.72 -0.87 8.27
CA ALA A 377 -0.44 -0.17 8.17
C ALA A 377 0.19 -0.33 6.77
N VAL A 378 0.25 -1.57 6.24
CA VAL A 378 0.78 -1.84 4.90
C VAL A 378 -0.06 -1.16 3.81
N SER A 379 -1.39 -1.15 3.93
CA SER A 379 -2.27 -0.49 2.96
C SER A 379 -2.07 1.02 2.88
N PHE A 380 -1.57 1.67 3.95
CA PHE A 380 -1.25 3.09 3.95
C PHE A 380 0.13 3.37 3.38
N VAL A 381 1.14 2.54 3.68
CA VAL A 381 2.54 2.77 3.28
C VAL A 381 2.80 2.38 1.82
N LEU A 382 2.16 1.31 1.29
CA LEU A 382 2.43 0.80 -0.06
C LEU A 382 1.36 1.19 -1.10
N SER A 383 0.64 2.29 -0.90
CA SER A 383 -0.47 2.70 -1.80
C SER A 383 -0.05 2.87 -3.27
N ASP A 384 1.19 3.28 -3.53
CA ASP A 384 1.70 3.51 -4.89
C ASP A 384 2.18 2.22 -5.60
N GLN A 385 2.57 1.17 -4.86
CA GLN A 385 3.04 -0.08 -5.45
C GLN A 385 1.94 -1.14 -5.54
N GLN A 386 1.16 -1.12 -6.64
CA GLN A 386 0.02 -2.03 -6.87
C GLN A 386 0.35 -3.51 -6.60
N ASN A 387 1.42 -4.05 -7.22
CA ASN A 387 1.82 -5.46 -7.07
C ASN A 387 2.10 -5.85 -5.61
N ALA A 388 2.89 -5.04 -4.90
CA ALA A 388 3.30 -5.31 -3.53
C ALA A 388 2.14 -5.12 -2.53
N SER A 389 1.33 -4.07 -2.73
CA SER A 389 0.13 -3.79 -1.94
C SER A 389 -0.90 -4.92 -2.05
N PHE A 390 -1.24 -5.33 -3.29
CA PHE A 390 -2.15 -6.44 -3.54
C PHE A 390 -1.65 -7.74 -2.92
N LEU A 391 -0.36 -8.09 -3.12
CA LEU A 391 0.25 -9.30 -2.57
C LEU A 391 0.15 -9.34 -1.03
N LEU A 392 0.62 -8.30 -0.35
CA LEU A 392 0.69 -8.30 1.11
C LEU A 392 -0.70 -8.26 1.76
N ILE A 393 -1.62 -7.41 1.27
CA ILE A 393 -2.99 -7.33 1.79
C ILE A 393 -3.71 -8.67 1.60
N SER A 394 -3.59 -9.27 0.41
CA SER A 394 -4.19 -10.59 0.13
C SER A 394 -3.63 -11.68 1.04
N VAL A 395 -2.29 -11.74 1.20
CA VAL A 395 -1.65 -12.71 2.09
C VAL A 395 -2.12 -12.57 3.53
N PHE A 396 -2.23 -11.35 4.07
CA PHE A 396 -2.75 -11.15 5.44
C PHE A 396 -4.21 -11.58 5.57
N ILE A 397 -5.08 -11.27 4.60
CA ILE A 397 -6.49 -11.72 4.62
C ILE A 397 -6.57 -13.25 4.56
N LEU A 398 -5.83 -13.90 3.64
CA LEU A 398 -5.79 -15.35 3.48
C LEU A 398 -5.26 -16.04 4.75
N PHE A 399 -4.16 -15.55 5.33
CA PHE A 399 -3.55 -16.09 6.55
C PHE A 399 -4.47 -15.92 7.76
N CYS A 400 -5.12 -14.76 7.89
CA CYS A 400 -6.11 -14.50 8.93
C CYS A 400 -7.32 -15.45 8.82
N ALA A 401 -7.91 -15.58 7.64
CA ALA A 401 -9.08 -16.44 7.40
C ALA A 401 -8.76 -17.95 7.52
N THR A 402 -7.56 -18.38 7.10
CA THR A 402 -7.15 -19.79 7.24
C THR A 402 -6.88 -20.15 8.70
N ILE A 403 -6.11 -19.35 9.45
CA ILE A 403 -5.82 -19.62 10.87
C ILE A 403 -7.08 -19.57 11.72
N THR A 404 -7.98 -18.61 11.50
CA THR A 404 -9.26 -18.54 12.25
C THR A 404 -10.11 -19.79 12.02
N LEU A 405 -10.25 -20.27 10.78
CA LEU A 405 -10.91 -21.54 10.49
C LEU A 405 -10.20 -22.73 11.13
N TRP A 406 -8.87 -22.80 11.04
CA TRP A 406 -8.11 -23.92 11.60
C TRP A 406 -8.24 -24.00 13.12
N LEU A 407 -8.02 -22.89 13.85
CA LEU A 407 -8.16 -22.83 15.30
C LEU A 407 -9.59 -23.18 15.75
N VAL A 408 -10.62 -22.70 15.06
CA VAL A 408 -12.02 -22.91 15.47
C VAL A 408 -12.52 -24.31 15.08
N PHE A 409 -12.06 -24.92 13.99
CA PHE A 409 -12.67 -26.17 13.48
C PHE A 409 -11.79 -27.42 13.56
N VAL A 410 -10.45 -27.33 13.49
CA VAL A 410 -9.58 -28.51 13.55
C VAL A 410 -9.72 -29.27 14.87
N PRO A 411 -9.73 -28.63 16.07
CA PRO A 411 -9.95 -29.35 17.33
C PRO A 411 -11.29 -30.10 17.36
N LYS A 412 -12.34 -29.52 16.76
CA LYS A 412 -13.67 -30.14 16.68
C LYS A 412 -13.69 -31.36 15.76
N LEU A 413 -12.99 -31.29 14.62
CA LEU A 413 -12.90 -32.39 13.66
C LEU A 413 -12.08 -33.56 14.21
N VAL A 414 -10.99 -33.28 14.93
CA VAL A 414 -10.16 -34.29 15.59
C VAL A 414 -10.97 -35.01 16.68
N GLU A 415 -11.70 -34.28 17.52
CA GLU A 415 -12.52 -34.88 18.57
C GLU A 415 -13.69 -35.71 18.01
N LEU A 416 -14.34 -35.21 16.95
CA LEU A 416 -15.39 -35.95 16.23
C LEU A 416 -14.86 -37.24 15.58
N ARG A 417 -13.63 -37.23 15.07
CA ARG A 417 -12.96 -38.43 14.51
C ARG A 417 -12.58 -39.43 15.61
N ARG A 418 -12.20 -38.97 16.80
CA ARG A 418 -11.89 -39.83 17.96
C ARG A 418 -13.15 -40.48 18.54
N ASN A 419 -14.25 -39.74 18.65
CA ASN A 419 -15.46 -40.16 19.34
C ASN A 419 -16.73 -40.11 18.45
N PRO A 420 -16.81 -40.90 17.35
CA PRO A 420 -17.89 -40.79 16.37
C PRO A 420 -19.29 -41.16 16.90
N GLN A 421 -19.38 -41.96 17.96
CA GLN A 421 -20.66 -42.39 18.55
C GLN A 421 -21.23 -41.42 19.60
N GLY A 422 -20.52 -40.37 19.99
CA GLY A 422 -21.01 -39.35 20.94
C GLY A 422 -21.22 -39.82 22.39
N VAL A 423 -20.93 -41.10 22.69
CA VAL A 423 -20.99 -41.70 24.03
C VAL A 423 -19.75 -41.29 24.84
N ILE A 424 -19.72 -40.04 25.30
CA ILE A 424 -18.79 -39.64 26.36
C ILE A 424 -19.29 -40.25 27.67
N ASP A 425 -18.40 -40.99 28.32
CA ASP A 425 -18.67 -41.79 29.50
C ASP A 425 -19.33 -40.97 30.64
N LYS A 426 -20.25 -41.60 31.37
CA LYS A 426 -21.23 -40.92 32.25
C LYS A 426 -20.62 -40.22 33.48
N ARG A 427 -19.29 -40.30 33.69
CA ARG A 427 -18.60 -39.76 34.88
C ARG A 427 -18.43 -38.24 34.90
N VAL A 428 -18.43 -37.53 33.76
CA VAL A 428 -18.31 -36.06 33.76
C VAL A 428 -19.67 -35.40 33.95
N ARG A 429 -20.18 -35.47 35.17
CA ARG A 429 -21.31 -34.64 35.63
C ARG A 429 -20.80 -33.20 35.74
N ALA A 430 -21.27 -32.33 34.84
CA ALA A 430 -21.00 -30.90 34.89
C ALA A 430 -21.76 -30.23 36.05
N THR A 431 -21.31 -30.45 37.29
CA THR A 431 -21.64 -29.56 38.41
C THR A 431 -20.91 -28.25 38.24
N LEU A 432 -21.67 -27.16 38.06
CA LEU A 432 -21.19 -25.81 38.28
C LEU A 432 -20.75 -25.68 39.74
N ARG A 433 -19.45 -25.83 40.00
CA ARG A 433 -18.79 -25.22 41.16
C ARG A 433 -17.85 -24.15 40.62
N PRO A 434 -17.93 -22.88 41.08
CA PRO A 434 -16.86 -21.93 40.81
C PRO A 434 -15.57 -22.49 41.41
N MET A 435 -14.46 -22.31 40.68
CA MET A 435 -13.15 -22.74 41.13
C MET A 435 -12.67 -21.78 42.21
N SER A 436 -13.12 -21.99 43.45
CA SER A 436 -12.40 -21.50 44.63
C SER A 436 -10.94 -21.94 44.49
N LYS A 437 -10.00 -21.04 44.84
CA LYS A 437 -8.57 -21.35 44.91
C LYS A 437 -8.36 -22.70 45.61
N GLY A 438 -7.43 -23.48 45.06
CA GLY A 438 -7.32 -24.93 45.29
C GLY A 438 -7.43 -25.32 46.75
N ARG A 439 -8.46 -26.11 47.07
CA ARG A 439 -8.52 -26.94 48.27
C ARG A 439 -7.86 -28.28 47.89
N PRO A 440 -6.75 -28.69 48.51
CA PRO A 440 -6.20 -30.02 48.28
C PRO A 440 -7.21 -31.08 48.75
N ASP A 441 -7.09 -32.30 48.23
CA ASP A 441 -7.96 -33.39 48.64
C ASP A 441 -7.88 -33.60 50.16
N GLY A 442 -9.03 -33.78 50.82
CA GLY A 442 -9.10 -33.73 52.29
C GLY A 442 -8.17 -34.75 52.96
N SER A 443 -8.04 -35.94 52.37
CA SER A 443 -7.15 -37.00 52.84
C SER A 443 -5.67 -36.67 52.63
N GLU A 444 -5.27 -36.13 51.47
CA GLU A 444 -3.88 -35.74 51.22
C GLU A 444 -3.48 -34.56 52.12
N LEU A 445 -4.38 -33.60 52.35
CA LEU A 445 -4.13 -32.50 53.27
C LEU A 445 -4.02 -32.97 54.72
N GLU A 446 -4.87 -33.89 55.19
CA GLU A 446 -4.75 -34.49 56.52
C GLU A 446 -3.44 -35.27 56.67
N GLU A 447 -3.02 -36.02 55.65
CA GLU A 447 -1.76 -36.76 55.64
C GLU A 447 -0.55 -35.82 55.69
N ARG A 448 -0.50 -34.80 54.82
CA ARG A 448 0.53 -33.74 54.83
C ARG A 448 0.57 -32.97 56.15
N VAL A 449 -0.59 -32.69 56.77
CA VAL A 449 -0.67 -32.03 58.09
C VAL A 449 -0.21 -32.97 59.20
N ARG A 450 -0.45 -34.27 59.10
CA ARG A 450 0.03 -35.29 60.05
C ARG A 450 1.54 -35.48 59.94
N GLU A 451 2.09 -35.55 58.73
CA GLU A 451 3.53 -35.54 58.48
C GLU A 451 4.19 -34.26 59.00
N ALA A 452 3.61 -33.09 58.70
CA ALA A 452 4.12 -31.81 59.18
C ALA A 452 4.08 -31.72 60.72
N LYS A 453 3.02 -32.20 61.38
CA LYS A 453 2.97 -32.30 62.86
C LYS A 453 4.04 -33.25 63.40
N GLY A 454 4.24 -34.41 62.77
CA GLY A 454 5.28 -35.36 63.15
C GLY A 454 6.70 -34.79 62.99
N ALA A 455 6.98 -34.11 61.88
CA ALA A 455 8.23 -33.41 61.63
C ALA A 455 8.46 -32.27 62.65
N ASN A 456 7.44 -31.46 62.93
CA ASN A 456 7.53 -30.35 63.89
C ASN A 456 7.77 -30.86 65.33
N GLN A 457 7.17 -32.00 65.71
CA GLN A 457 7.49 -32.68 66.98
C GLN A 457 8.93 -33.22 67.02
N ARG A 458 9.46 -33.77 65.92
CA ARG A 458 10.88 -34.19 65.84
C ARG A 458 11.83 -33.01 65.96
N TRP A 459 11.56 -31.92 65.23
CA TRP A 459 12.35 -30.69 65.31
C TRP A 459 12.32 -30.09 66.71
N ARG A 460 11.17 -30.06 67.39
CA ARG A 460 11.09 -29.61 68.80
C ARG A 460 11.90 -30.48 69.77
N LYS A 461 11.90 -31.80 69.59
CA LYS A 461 12.76 -32.69 70.38
C LYS A 461 14.25 -32.41 70.14
N LEU A 462 14.65 -32.26 68.88
CA LEU A 462 16.03 -31.92 68.52
C LEU A 462 16.43 -30.54 69.06
N LEU A 463 15.51 -29.57 69.08
CA LEU A 463 15.74 -28.24 69.65
C LEU A 463 15.96 -28.30 71.16
N LEU A 464 15.17 -29.09 71.90
CA LEU A 464 15.35 -29.31 73.33
C LEU A 464 16.65 -30.07 73.65
N ASP A 465 17.03 -31.04 72.82
CA ASP A 465 18.27 -31.81 72.95
C ASP A 465 19.50 -30.90 72.72
N LYS A 466 19.44 -30.04 71.70
CA LYS A 466 20.48 -29.02 71.43
C LYS A 466 20.50 -27.90 72.46
N ASP A 467 19.37 -27.52 73.05
CA ASP A 467 19.32 -26.56 74.16
C ASP A 467 19.89 -27.17 75.44
N ALA A 468 19.68 -28.47 75.69
CA ALA A 468 20.33 -29.20 76.77
C ALA A 468 21.86 -29.35 76.57
N GLU A 469 22.31 -29.65 75.34
CA GLU A 469 23.75 -29.60 75.00
C GLU A 469 24.32 -28.18 75.19
N LEU A 470 23.61 -27.13 74.76
CA LEU A 470 24.02 -25.74 74.96
C LEU A 470 24.10 -25.38 76.44
N GLN A 471 23.13 -25.78 77.26
CA GLN A 471 23.17 -25.57 78.71
C GLN A 471 24.30 -26.37 79.37
N ALA A 472 24.60 -27.59 78.91
CA ALA A 472 25.74 -28.36 79.37
C ALA A 472 27.08 -27.67 79.01
N LEU A 473 27.20 -27.14 77.79
CA LEU A 473 28.37 -26.36 77.34
C LEU A 473 28.50 -25.03 78.08
N VAL A 474 27.40 -24.32 78.33
CA VAL A 474 27.36 -23.09 79.14
C VAL A 474 27.73 -23.37 80.59
N ASN A 475 27.33 -24.52 81.16
CA ASN A 475 27.78 -24.94 82.50
C ASN A 475 29.26 -25.35 82.52
N LEU A 476 29.79 -25.91 81.42
CA LEU A 476 31.23 -26.21 81.27
C LEU A 476 32.08 -24.93 81.14
N LEU A 477 31.57 -23.93 80.41
CA LEU A 477 32.23 -22.63 80.18
C LEU A 477 31.99 -21.62 81.32
N GLY A 478 30.94 -21.83 82.12
CA GLY A 478 30.55 -20.98 83.24
C GLY A 478 31.18 -21.33 84.59
N GLN A 479 32.16 -22.26 84.61
CA GLN A 479 32.96 -22.53 85.81
C GLN A 479 34.26 -21.72 85.89
N ASP A 480 34.67 -21.03 84.81
CA ASP A 480 35.77 -20.07 84.84
C ASP A 480 35.26 -18.62 84.74
N ASP A 481 35.55 -17.90 85.84
CA ASP A 481 35.53 -16.45 86.07
C ASP A 481 34.24 -15.63 86.32
N LYS A 482 34.34 -14.86 87.41
CA LYS A 482 33.37 -13.88 87.92
C LYS A 482 33.80 -12.45 87.56
N CYS A 483 32.92 -11.69 86.90
CA CYS A 483 32.66 -10.24 86.97
C CYS A 483 32.04 -9.80 85.62
N GLN A 484 31.03 -8.94 85.51
CA GLN A 484 30.23 -8.15 86.48
C GLN A 484 28.80 -7.97 85.89
N GLN A 485 27.82 -7.44 86.66
CA GLN A 485 26.39 -7.50 86.33
C GLN A 485 25.64 -6.16 86.67
N PRO A 486 24.38 -5.94 86.23
CA PRO A 486 23.98 -5.36 84.94
C PRO A 486 23.60 -3.85 85.09
N PRO A 487 22.35 -3.30 85.13
CA PRO A 487 20.97 -3.70 84.73
C PRO A 487 20.39 -2.75 83.61
N PRO A 488 19.07 -2.61 83.31
CA PRO A 488 17.89 -3.41 83.69
C PRO A 488 16.96 -3.88 82.53
N LEU A 489 16.09 -4.85 82.85
CA LEU A 489 14.83 -5.14 82.14
C LEU A 489 13.74 -4.09 82.45
N SER A 490 12.70 -4.04 81.63
CA SER A 490 11.35 -3.59 82.03
C SER A 490 10.32 -4.70 81.83
N GLN A 491 9.49 -4.93 82.85
CA GLN A 491 8.43 -5.95 82.90
C GLN A 491 7.11 -5.44 82.28
N GLU A 492 6.22 -6.35 81.86
CA GLU A 492 4.93 -6.62 82.52
C GLU A 492 4.21 -7.79 81.79
N VAL A 493 4.07 -8.97 82.40
CA VAL A 493 3.06 -9.41 83.40
C VAL A 493 1.84 -10.07 82.74
N ALA A 494 1.50 -11.24 83.28
CA ALA A 494 0.47 -12.13 82.75
C ALA A 494 -0.95 -11.71 83.16
N GLN A 495 -1.90 -11.85 82.23
CA GLN A 495 -3.29 -12.20 82.54
C GLN A 495 -3.83 -13.18 81.50
N LEU A 496 -4.37 -14.31 81.93
CA LEU A 496 -5.06 -15.25 81.05
C LEU A 496 -6.16 -15.98 81.83
N LYS A 497 -7.43 -15.67 81.51
CA LYS A 497 -8.62 -16.21 82.17
C LYS A 497 -9.71 -16.57 81.15
N ARG A 498 -9.87 -17.89 80.94
CA ARG A 498 -11.08 -18.68 80.62
C ARG A 498 -12.15 -18.16 79.62
N GLU A 499 -12.30 -18.91 78.51
CA GLU A 499 -13.54 -19.46 77.85
C GLU A 499 -14.74 -18.53 77.47
N PRO A 500 -15.63 -18.90 76.50
CA PRO A 500 -15.56 -19.90 75.40
C PRO A 500 -15.96 -19.30 74.00
N ALA A 501 -16.35 -20.14 73.03
CA ALA A 501 -16.45 -19.82 71.59
C ALA A 501 -17.81 -19.32 71.06
N THR A 502 -17.79 -18.52 69.98
CA THR A 502 -18.79 -18.56 68.87
C THR A 502 -18.24 -17.95 67.58
N GLU A 503 -18.93 -18.19 66.46
CA GLU A 503 -18.54 -17.89 65.07
C GLU A 503 -18.61 -16.39 64.71
N THR A 504 -17.80 -15.92 63.74
CA THR A 504 -18.32 -15.20 62.53
C THR A 504 -17.27 -14.90 61.44
N THR A 505 -17.75 -15.02 60.21
CA THR A 505 -17.36 -14.46 58.90
C THR A 505 -16.18 -13.48 58.72
N GLU A 506 -15.31 -13.89 57.78
CA GLU A 506 -14.91 -13.18 56.53
C GLU A 506 -14.12 -11.86 56.49
N ILE A 507 -12.94 -11.97 55.86
CA ILE A 507 -12.44 -11.21 54.69
C ILE A 507 -12.23 -9.69 54.82
N SER A 508 -10.95 -9.29 54.68
CA SER A 508 -10.39 -8.25 53.77
C SER A 508 -9.26 -7.44 54.44
N SER A 509 -8.31 -6.80 53.74
CA SER A 509 -7.66 -7.11 52.44
C SER A 509 -6.41 -6.21 52.28
N VAL A 510 -5.65 -6.40 51.19
CA VAL A 510 -4.63 -5.48 50.67
C VAL A 510 -3.37 -5.32 51.54
N CYS A 511 -2.33 -6.08 51.17
CA CYS A 511 -0.97 -5.55 51.19
C CYS A 511 -0.69 -4.78 49.90
N SER A 512 0.18 -3.79 49.95
CA SER A 512 0.98 -3.37 48.79
C SER A 512 2.37 -3.00 49.30
N ASN A 513 3.36 -3.80 48.91
CA ASN A 513 4.76 -3.55 49.21
C ASN A 513 5.28 -2.40 48.35
N ASN A 514 6.29 -1.70 48.84
CA ASN A 514 7.31 -1.11 47.98
C ASN A 514 8.68 -1.58 48.44
N SER A 515 9.57 -1.81 47.48
CA SER A 515 10.89 -2.41 47.72
C SER A 515 12.02 -1.44 47.40
N SER A 516 13.13 -1.64 48.13
CA SER A 516 14.52 -1.62 47.67
C SER A 516 15.25 -0.29 47.34
N HIS A 517 16.40 -0.16 48.02
CA HIS A 517 17.70 0.42 47.64
C HIS A 517 17.98 1.93 47.79
N ASP A 518 18.69 2.22 48.90
CA ASP A 518 20.06 2.74 49.01
C ASP A 518 20.54 3.95 48.18
N GLY A 519 21.20 4.88 48.89
CA GLY A 519 22.07 5.90 48.32
C GLY A 519 22.25 7.12 49.21
N GLU A 520 23.25 7.13 50.10
CA GLU A 520 23.68 8.37 50.77
C GLU A 520 24.28 9.36 49.76
N TYR A 521 23.97 10.65 49.88
CA TYR A 521 24.98 11.71 49.97
C TYR A 521 24.35 13.00 50.53
N VAL A 522 25.11 13.72 51.36
CA VAL A 522 24.69 14.92 52.09
C VAL A 522 24.69 16.16 51.19
N ASN A 523 23.67 17.02 51.30
CA ASN A 523 23.92 18.47 51.41
C ASN A 523 22.76 19.30 51.97
N LEU A 524 23.12 20.46 52.54
CA LEU A 524 22.21 21.39 53.21
C LEU A 524 21.32 22.19 52.24
N VAL A 525 20.23 22.70 52.81
CA VAL A 525 19.33 23.71 52.26
C VAL A 525 20.01 25.08 52.25
N GLU A 526 19.91 25.81 51.14
CA GLU A 526 19.89 27.28 51.19
C GLU A 526 18.87 27.85 50.17
N ALA A 527 18.42 29.07 50.41
CA ALA A 527 17.12 29.60 49.95
C ALA A 527 17.23 30.46 48.66
N PRO A 528 16.12 30.97 48.09
CA PRO A 528 16.07 31.48 46.71
C PRO A 528 16.47 32.96 46.58
N ILE A 529 16.61 33.47 45.34
CA ILE A 529 16.04 34.75 44.87
C ILE A 529 16.24 34.95 43.34
N GLN A 530 15.27 35.67 42.77
CA GLN A 530 15.10 36.23 41.41
C GLN A 530 16.35 36.47 40.54
N LYS A 531 16.22 36.17 39.23
CA LYS A 531 15.85 37.19 38.24
C LYS A 531 15.16 36.62 37.01
#